data_AF-A0A8S3FYX0-F1
#
_entry.id   AF-A0A8S3FYX0-F1
#
_cell.length_a   1.000
_cell.length_b   1.000
_cell.length_c   1.000
_cell.angle_alpha   90.00
_cell.angle_beta   90.00
_cell.angle_gamma   90.00
#
_symmetry.space_group_name_H-M   'P 1'
#
loop_
_entity.id
_entity.type
_entity.pdbx_description
1 polymer ?
#
loop_
_entity_poly.entity_id
_entity_poly.type
_entity_poly.pdbx_seq_one_letter_code
_entity_poly.pdbx_strand_id
1 'polypeptide(L)'
;MNSTCHANANVILSFFLLGCLLTIVGIVLNLCLCILFCRAKSLFNTPYAVFIIALSIADIVKLVAEYVVHILFPYIRHPYFVCSITWFLTMTSENTSYAFLCALGK
;
A
#
# COMPACT_ATOMS: atom_id res chain seq x y z
N MET A 1 -2.49 36.90 -2.21
CA MET A 1 -2.19 36.32 -3.54
C MET A 1 -3.11 35.13 -3.73
N ASN A 2 -4.18 35.29 -4.53
CA ASN A 2 -5.03 34.17 -4.94
C ASN A 2 -4.38 33.50 -6.15
N SER A 3 -3.44 32.59 -5.92
CA SER A 3 -3.03 31.64 -6.95
C SER A 3 -4.09 30.55 -7.02
N THR A 4 -5.09 30.72 -7.87
CA THR A 4 -5.99 29.63 -8.24
C THR A 4 -5.17 28.59 -9.00
N CYS A 5 -4.84 27.50 -8.32
CA CYS A 5 -4.13 26.38 -8.91
C CYS A 5 -5.05 25.76 -9.97
N HIS A 6 -4.82 26.04 -11.25
CA HIS A 6 -5.53 25.41 -12.37
C HIS A 6 -4.96 24.00 -12.58
N ALA A 7 -5.34 23.09 -11.70
CA ALA A 7 -5.09 21.67 -11.93
C ALA A 7 -5.99 21.20 -13.08
N ASN A 8 -5.38 20.73 -14.17
CA ASN A 8 -6.10 20.20 -15.31
C ASN A 8 -6.86 18.93 -14.88
N ALA A 9 -8.18 18.91 -15.06
CA ALA A 9 -9.04 17.78 -14.69
C ALA A 9 -8.57 16.46 -15.30
N ASN A 10 -8.01 16.49 -16.52
CA ASN A 10 -7.46 15.31 -17.17
C ASN A 10 -6.24 14.75 -16.43
N VAL A 11 -5.38 15.61 -15.87
CA VAL A 11 -4.20 15.18 -15.10
C VAL A 11 -4.63 14.53 -13.79
N ILE A 12 -5.62 15.13 -13.10
CA ILE A 12 -6.19 14.56 -11.87
C ILE A 12 -6.80 13.18 -12.15
N LEU A 13 -7.62 13.07 -13.20
CA LEU A 13 -8.24 11.81 -13.58
C LEU A 13 -7.19 10.74 -13.94
N SER A 14 -6.16 11.11 -14.68
CA SER A 14 -5.06 10.21 -15.05
C SER A 14 -4.33 9.68 -13.82
N PHE A 15 -4.09 10.54 -12.83
CA PHE A 15 -3.44 10.15 -11.58
C PHE A 15 -4.27 9.11 -10.81
N PHE A 16 -5.59 9.32 -10.69
CA PHE A 16 -6.48 8.35 -10.05
C PHE A 16 -6.60 7.03 -10.85
N LEU A 17 -6.66 7.08 -12.18
CA LEU A 17 -6.72 5.86 -12.99
C LEU A 17 -5.43 5.03 -12.89
N LEU A 18 -4.29 5.70 -12.98
CA LEU A 18 -2.98 5.06 -12.86
C LEU A 18 -2.77 4.50 -11.45
N GLY A 19 -3.13 5.27 -10.41
CA GLY A 19 -3.08 4.83 -9.01
C GLY A 19 -3.93 3.58 -8.78
N CYS A 20 -5.13 3.52 -9.37
CA CYS A 20 -6.01 2.35 -9.28
C CYS A 20 -5.35 1.11 -9.89
N LEU A 21 -4.81 1.28 -11.10
CA LEU A 21 -4.14 0.19 -11.81
C LEU A 21 -2.94 -0.34 -11.02
N LEU A 22 -2.09 0.56 -10.51
CA LEU A 22 -0.93 0.19 -9.70
C LEU A 22 -1.34 -0.51 -8.40
N THR A 23 -2.42 -0.07 -7.77
CA THR A 23 -2.97 -0.69 -6.56
C THR A 23 -3.42 -2.13 -6.83
N ILE A 24 -4.15 -2.36 -7.92
CA ILE A 24 -4.59 -3.70 -8.32
C ILE A 24 -3.38 -4.61 -8.58
N VAL A 25 -2.39 -4.12 -9.34
CA VAL A 25 -1.16 -4.88 -9.61
C VAL A 25 -0.43 -5.19 -8.30
N GLY A 26 -0.29 -4.23 -7.40
CA GLY A 26 0.36 -4.42 -6.10
C GLY A 26 -0.34 -5.45 -5.22
N ILE A 27 -1.67 -5.45 -5.18
CA ILE A 27 -2.46 -6.45 -4.45
C ILE A 27 -2.23 -7.85 -5.04
N VAL A 28 -2.30 -7.98 -6.37
CA VAL A 28 -2.10 -9.27 -7.05
C VAL A 28 -0.70 -9.82 -6.78
N LEU A 29 0.34 -8.99 -6.89
CA LEU A 29 1.72 -9.42 -6.62
C LEU A 29 1.93 -9.86 -5.17
N ASN A 30 1.37 -9.14 -4.19
CA ASN A 30 1.46 -9.52 -2.79
C ASN A 30 0.68 -10.81 -2.48
N LEU A 31 -0.47 -11.02 -3.10
CA LEU A 31 -1.19 -12.30 -3.00
C LEU A 31 -0.37 -13.46 -3.58
N CYS A 32 0.26 -13.24 -4.74
CA CYS A 32 1.17 -14.22 -5.34
C CYS A 32 2.35 -14.56 -4.41
N LEU A 33 2.96 -13.56 -3.76
CA LEU A 33 4.01 -13.77 -2.77
C LEU A 33 3.52 -14.62 -1.60
N CYS A 34 2.37 -14.27 -0.99
CA CYS A 34 1.76 -15.06 0.06
C CYS A 34 1.57 -16.52 -0.36
N ILE A 35 1.02 -16.77 -1.55
CA ILE A 35 0.79 -18.13 -2.06
C ILE A 35 2.11 -18.88 -2.27
N LEU A 36 3.12 -18.22 -2.83
CA LEU A 36 4.42 -18.81 -3.10
C LEU A 36 5.11 -19.25 -1.80
N PHE A 37 5.15 -18.37 -0.79
CA PHE A 37 5.78 -18.67 0.50
C PHE A 37 4.96 -19.65 1.35
N CYS A 38 3.63 -19.70 1.19
CA CYS A 38 2.79 -20.73 1.80
C CYS A 38 2.96 -22.12 1.15
N ARG A 39 3.34 -22.20 -0.13
CA ARG A 39 3.43 -23.48 -0.87
C ARG A 39 4.84 -24.04 -1.02
N ALA A 40 5.87 -23.20 -0.98
CA ALA A 40 7.24 -23.63 -1.13
C ALA A 40 7.71 -24.43 0.09
N LYS A 41 7.77 -25.77 -0.03
CA LYS A 41 8.16 -26.69 1.06
C LYS A 41 9.50 -26.36 1.72
N SER A 42 10.45 -25.79 0.97
CA SER A 42 11.77 -25.38 1.48
C SER A 42 11.75 -24.09 2.30
N LEU A 43 10.72 -23.27 2.13
CA LEU A 43 10.59 -21.96 2.79
C LEU A 43 9.48 -21.97 3.85
N PHE A 44 8.55 -22.93 3.79
CA PHE A 44 7.42 -23.07 4.68
C PHE A 44 7.87 -23.14 6.16
N ASN A 45 7.21 -22.36 7.03
CA ASN A 45 7.52 -22.23 8.46
C ASN A 45 8.92 -21.71 8.80
N THR A 46 9.67 -21.15 7.84
CA THR A 46 10.86 -20.37 8.18
C THR A 46 10.44 -19.01 8.75
N PRO A 47 11.21 -18.42 9.69
CA PRO A 47 10.93 -17.07 10.18
C PRO A 47 10.91 -16.04 9.05
N TYR A 48 11.72 -16.27 8.01
CA TYR A 48 11.73 -15.49 6.78
C TYR A 48 10.38 -15.53 6.04
N ALA A 49 9.84 -16.73 5.80
CA ALA A 49 8.59 -16.88 5.08
C ALA A 49 7.39 -16.30 5.86
N VAL A 50 7.33 -16.54 7.17
CA VAL A 50 6.29 -15.97 8.04
C VAL A 50 6.32 -14.44 7.97
N PHE A 51 7.51 -13.85 7.99
CA PHE A 51 7.66 -12.40 7.87
C PHE A 51 7.22 -11.88 6.49
N ILE A 52 7.69 -12.49 5.40
CA ILE A 52 7.30 -12.06 4.03
C ILE A 52 5.78 -12.13 3.86
N ILE A 53 5.14 -13.19 4.36
CA ILE A 53 3.68 -13.31 4.33
C ILE A 53 3.01 -12.18 5.13
N ALA A 54 3.50 -11.91 6.36
CA ALA A 54 2.96 -10.83 7.18
C ALA A 54 3.12 -9.45 6.50
N LEU A 55 4.28 -9.20 5.88
CA LEU A 55 4.55 -7.97 5.14
C LEU A 55 3.63 -7.84 3.92
N SER A 56 3.49 -8.89 3.12
CA SER A 56 2.61 -8.89 1.96
C SER A 56 1.14 -8.68 2.34
N ILE A 57 0.69 -9.23 3.48
CA ILE A 57 -0.65 -8.95 4.01
C ILE A 57 -0.77 -7.48 4.43
N ALA A 58 0.22 -6.92 5.12
CA ALA A 58 0.21 -5.52 5.52
C ALA A 58 0.15 -4.57 4.31
N ASP A 59 0.89 -4.87 3.24
CA ASP A 59 0.85 -4.09 2.01
C ASP A 59 -0.51 -4.18 1.29
N ILE A 60 -1.13 -5.37 1.27
CA ILE A 60 -2.51 -5.51 0.74
C ILE A 60 -3.47 -4.65 1.56
N VAL A 61 -3.40 -4.71 2.89
CA VAL A 61 -4.27 -3.91 3.77
C VAL A 61 -4.07 -2.42 3.53
N LYS A 62 -2.82 -1.95 3.40
CA LYS A 62 -2.49 -0.56 3.06
C LYS A 62 -3.13 -0.16 1.73
N LEU A 63 -2.88 -0.91 0.66
CA LEU A 63 -3.36 -0.63 -0.69
C LEU A 63 -4.89 -0.59 -0.75
N VAL A 64 -5.55 -1.55 -0.09
CA VAL A 64 -7.02 -1.59 0.00
C VAL A 64 -7.55 -0.42 0.82
N ALA A 65 -6.97 -0.14 1.99
CA ALA A 65 -7.44 0.91 2.87
C ALA A 65 -7.27 2.30 2.25
N GLU A 66 -6.14 2.57 1.59
CA GLU A 66 -5.92 3.82 0.87
C GLU A 66 -7.03 4.06 -0.17
N TYR A 67 -7.31 3.05 -1.00
CA TYR A 67 -8.34 3.18 -2.04
C TYR A 67 -9.78 3.23 -1.49
N VAL A 68 -10.10 2.38 -0.50
CA VAL A 68 -11.41 2.37 0.14
C VAL A 68 -11.68 3.70 0.84
N VAL A 69 -10.68 4.27 1.51
CA VAL A 69 -10.80 5.57 2.17
C VAL A 69 -10.98 6.69 1.14
N HIS A 70 -10.25 6.67 0.01
CA HIS A 70 -10.44 7.63 -1.07
C HIS A 70 -11.82 7.56 -1.73
N ILE A 71 -12.45 6.37 -1.79
CA ILE A 71 -13.79 6.17 -2.37
C ILE A 71 -14.89 6.53 -1.36
N LEU A 72 -14.81 6.04 -0.12
CA LEU A 72 -15.85 6.23 0.91
C LEU A 72 -15.85 7.65 1.49
N PHE A 73 -14.66 8.23 1.65
CA PHE A 73 -14.48 9.58 2.17
C PHE A 73 -13.90 10.45 1.06
N PRO A 74 -14.76 11.16 0.29
CA PRO A 74 -14.26 12.00 -0.78
C PRO A 74 -13.28 13.01 -0.20
N TYR A 75 -12.05 13.02 -0.74
CA TYR A 75 -10.94 13.85 -0.28
C TYR A 75 -11.32 15.32 -0.11
N ILE A 76 -12.23 15.81 -0.96
CA ILE A 76 -12.74 17.20 -0.93
C ILE A 76 -13.51 17.50 0.36
N ARG A 77 -14.20 16.53 0.96
CA ARG A 77 -14.99 16.72 2.19
C ARG A 77 -14.19 16.46 3.46
N HIS A 78 -13.23 15.54 3.43
CA HIS A 78 -12.46 15.13 4.62
C HIS A 78 -10.95 15.02 4.34
N PRO A 79 -10.28 16.09 3.89
CA PRO A 79 -8.89 16.01 3.42
C PRO A 79 -7.91 15.57 4.52
N TYR A 80 -8.08 16.09 5.73
CA TYR A 80 -7.22 15.76 6.87
C TYR A 80 -7.35 14.30 7.31
N PHE A 81 -8.58 13.78 7.37
CA PHE A 81 -8.84 12.40 7.76
C PHE A 81 -8.24 11.41 6.76
N VAL A 82 -8.51 11.63 5.47
CA VAL A 82 -7.97 10.79 4.39
C VAL A 82 -6.44 10.84 4.41
N CYS A 83 -5.85 12.04 4.50
CA CYS A 83 -4.40 12.22 4.56
C CYS A 83 -3.77 11.54 5.79
N SER A 84 -4.35 11.70 6.98
CA SER A 84 -3.82 11.08 8.21
C SER A 84 -3.82 9.55 8.15
N ILE A 85 -4.87 8.94 7.61
CA ILE A 85 -4.92 7.48 7.45
C ILE A 85 -3.91 7.01 6.43
N THR A 86 -3.86 7.63 5.25
CA THR A 86 -2.89 7.28 4.20
C THR A 86 -1.46 7.41 4.71
N TRP A 87 -1.16 8.49 5.44
CA TRP A 87 0.15 8.71 6.04
C TRP A 87 0.50 7.64 7.09
N PHE A 88 -0.42 7.35 8.00
CA PHE A 88 -0.22 6.35 9.05
C PHE A 88 0.05 4.95 8.48
N LEU A 89 -0.73 4.54 7.48
CA LEU A 89 -0.55 3.25 6.80
C LEU A 89 0.76 3.19 6.03
N THR A 90 1.15 4.30 5.39
CA THR A 90 2.43 4.40 4.66
C THR A 90 3.61 4.26 5.59
N MET A 91 3.65 5.06 6.67
CA MET A 91 4.73 5.00 7.66
C MET A 91 4.81 3.63 8.33
N THR A 92 3.67 2.97 8.58
CA THR A 92 3.66 1.63 9.18
C THR A 92 4.27 0.61 8.20
N SER A 93 3.79 0.54 6.97
CA SER A 93 4.28 -0.38 5.92
C SER A 93 5.78 -0.21 5.66
N GLU A 94 6.25 1.03 5.52
CA GLU A 94 7.67 1.33 5.31
C GLU A 94 8.53 0.92 6.50
N ASN A 95 8.13 1.27 7.73
CA ASN A 95 8.89 0.90 8.92
C ASN A 95 8.96 -0.62 9.12
N THR A 96 7.87 -1.36 8.85
CA THR A 96 7.93 -2.84 8.86
C THR A 96 8.87 -3.39 7.79
N SER A 97 8.89 -2.78 6.60
CA SER A 97 9.81 -3.17 5.52
C SER A 97 11.27 -2.91 5.88
N TYR A 98 11.57 -1.77 6.49
CA TYR A 98 12.93 -1.45 6.93
C TYR A 98 13.40 -2.32 8.09
N ALA A 99 12.53 -2.54 9.10
CA ALA A 99 12.83 -3.44 10.20
C ALA A 99 13.18 -4.85 9.71
N PHE A 100 12.52 -5.31 8.64
CA PHE A 100 12.84 -6.57 7.99
C PHE A 100 14.22 -6.60 7.34
N LEU A 101 14.53 -5.60 6.51
CA LEU A 101 15.83 -5.51 5.84
C LEU A 101 16.96 -5.45 6.88
N CYS A 102 16.74 -4.73 7.98
CA CYS A 102 17.66 -4.74 9.12
C CYS A 102 17.78 -6.10 9.80
N ALA A 103 16.71 -6.89 9.88
CA ALA A 103 16.75 -8.24 10.43
C ALA A 103 17.47 -9.25 9.53
N LEU A 104 17.50 -9.01 8.21
CA LEU A 104 18.20 -9.84 7.22
C LEU A 104 19.70 -9.52 7.09
N GLY A 105 20.11 -8.29 7.39
CA GLY A 105 21.49 -7.83 7.28
C GLY A 105 22.39 -8.22 8.46
N LYS A 106 21.94 -9.11 9.33
CA LYS A 106 22.70 -9.72 10.43
C LYS A 106 22.99 -11.18 10.11
#